data_AF-A0A7H4NUN6-F1
#
_entry.id   AF-A0A7H4NUN6-F1
#
_cell.length_a   1.000
_cell.length_b   1.000
_cell.length_c   1.000
_cell.angle_alpha   90.00
_cell.angle_beta   90.00
_cell.angle_gamma   90.00
#
_symmetry.space_group_name_H-M   'P 1'
#
loop_
_entity.id
_entity.type
_entity.pdbx_description
1 polymer ?
#
loop_
_entity_poly.entity_id
_entity_poly.type
_entity_poly.pdbx_seq_one_letter_code
_entity_poly.pdbx_strand_id
1 'polypeptide(L)'
;MPVMEVDLHKLKINDPFLGQYQQLVRDVVIPYQWDALNDRIEEADPSHAIENFRIAAGRQEGEFYGMVFQDSDVAKWLEAVAWSLCQKPDAELEKTADE
;
A
#
# COMPACT_ATOMS: atom_id res chain seq x y z
N MET A 1 -0.76 26.00 22.90
CA MET A 1 0.62 25.64 22.49
C MET A 1 0.56 25.23 21.03
N PRO A 2 1.40 25.77 20.14
CA PRO A 2 1.48 25.22 18.79
C PRO A 2 2.04 23.81 18.90
N VAL A 3 1.35 22.84 18.32
CA VAL A 3 1.88 21.48 18.19
C VAL A 3 3.06 21.59 17.21
N MET A 4 4.28 21.31 17.69
CA MET A 4 5.42 21.13 16.80
C MET A 4 5.23 19.79 16.09
N GLU A 5 5.03 19.85 14.78
CA GLU A 5 4.96 18.68 13.93
C GLU A 5 6.36 18.03 13.87
N VAL A 6 6.42 16.72 14.09
CA VAL A 6 7.68 15.98 14.09
C VAL A 6 8.05 15.65 12.65
N ASP A 7 9.29 15.93 12.27
CA ASP A 7 9.84 15.51 10.98
C ASP A 7 10.02 13.99 10.95
N LEU A 8 9.09 13.30 10.27
CA LEU A 8 9.02 11.85 10.21
C LEU A 8 10.27 11.24 9.56
N HIS A 9 10.91 11.92 8.61
CA HIS A 9 12.13 11.44 7.96
C HIS A 9 13.34 11.37 8.92
N LYS A 10 13.25 12.04 10.08
CA LYS A 10 14.28 12.03 11.12
C LYS A 10 13.94 11.09 12.27
N LEU A 11 12.75 10.49 12.29
CA LEU A 11 12.30 9.61 13.36
C LEU A 11 12.60 8.15 13.04
N LYS A 12 13.35 7.48 13.91
CA LYS A 12 13.68 6.04 13.77
C LYS A 12 13.19 5.27 14.97
N ILE A 13 12.38 4.25 14.71
CA ILE A 13 11.96 3.26 15.72
C ILE A 13 12.95 2.10 15.68
N ASN A 14 13.73 1.95 16.75
CA ASN A 14 14.80 0.94 16.85
C ASN A 14 14.52 -0.10 17.96
N ASP A 15 13.34 -0.07 18.57
CA ASP A 15 13.03 -1.04 19.61
C ASP A 15 12.86 -2.44 19.00
N PRO A 16 13.13 -3.50 19.78
CA PRO A 16 12.98 -4.87 19.27
C PRO A 16 11.53 -5.27 19.01
N PHE A 17 10.53 -4.50 19.48
CA PHE A 17 9.12 -4.86 19.33
C PHE A 17 8.48 -4.12 18.15
N LEU A 18 8.30 -2.80 18.22
CA LEU A 18 7.66 -2.04 17.14
C LEU A 18 8.53 -1.98 15.89
N GLY A 19 9.86 -1.90 16.04
CA GLY A 19 10.80 -1.95 14.93
C GLY A 19 10.68 -3.23 14.10
N GLN A 20 10.45 -4.38 14.75
CA GLN A 20 10.22 -5.66 14.05
C GLN A 20 8.91 -5.65 13.27
N TYR A 21 7.82 -5.11 13.84
CA TYR A 21 6.55 -4.98 13.13
C TYR A 21 6.64 -4.04 11.94
N GLN A 22 7.32 -2.89 12.08
CA GLN A 22 7.53 -1.97 10.95
C GLN A 22 8.32 -2.64 9.83
N GLN A 23 9.35 -3.42 10.18
CA GLN A 23 10.11 -4.18 9.19
C GLN A 23 9.24 -5.24 8.51
N LEU A 24 8.45 -6.00 9.27
CA LEU A 24 7.54 -7.01 8.71
C LEU A 24 6.52 -6.38 7.75
N VAL A 25 5.94 -5.24 8.12
CA VAL A 25 4.97 -4.54 7.28
C VAL A 25 5.61 -4.13 5.95
N ARG A 26 6.79 -3.52 6.00
CA ARG A 26 7.50 -3.07 4.79
C ARG A 26 7.96 -4.23 3.91
N ASP A 27 8.61 -5.22 4.52
CA ASP A 27 9.36 -6.23 3.78
C ASP A 27 8.46 -7.42 3.35
N VAL A 28 7.26 -7.58 3.95
CA VAL A 28 6.36 -8.71 3.67
C VAL A 28 4.93 -8.26 3.38
N VAL A 29 4.31 -7.47 4.27
CA VAL A 29 2.87 -7.18 4.17
C VAL A 29 2.54 -6.30 2.96
N ILE A 30 3.26 -5.19 2.77
CA ILE A 30 3.03 -4.26 1.65
C ILE A 30 3.21 -4.96 0.28
N PRO A 31 4.30 -5.72 0.04
CA PRO A 31 4.45 -6.50 -1.20
C PRO A 31 3.34 -7.52 -1.41
N TYR A 32 3.00 -8.30 -0.38
CA TYR A 32 1.94 -9.30 -0.47
C TYR A 32 0.57 -8.66 -0.78
N GLN A 33 0.23 -7.55 -0.12
CA GLN A 33 -1.00 -6.82 -0.39
C GLN A 33 -1.03 -6.26 -1.81
N TRP A 34 0.09 -5.79 -2.35
CA TRP A 34 0.16 -5.32 -3.73
C TRP A 34 -0.15 -6.43 -4.74
N ASP A 35 0.39 -7.64 -4.50
CA ASP A 35 0.09 -8.80 -5.33
C ASP A 35 -1.38 -9.22 -5.21
N ALA A 36 -1.96 -9.17 -4.00
CA ALA A 36 -3.38 -9.45 -3.79
C ALA A 36 -4.29 -8.43 -4.51
N LEU A 37 -4.00 -7.13 -4.42
CA LEU A 37 -4.77 -6.06 -5.07
C LEU A 37 -4.71 -6.12 -6.61
N ASN A 38 -3.69 -6.79 -7.15
CA ASN A 38 -3.47 -7.03 -8.58
C ASN A 38 -3.83 -8.47 -9.00
N ASP A 39 -4.47 -9.26 -8.15
CA ASP A 39 -4.92 -10.62 -8.44
C ASP A 39 -3.78 -11.57 -8.88
N ARG A 40 -2.58 -11.40 -8.29
CA ARG A 40 -1.37 -12.20 -8.61
C ARG A 40 -1.12 -13.36 -7.65
N ILE A 41 -2.06 -13.65 -6.75
CA ILE A 41 -1.97 -14.72 -5.76
C ILE A 41 -2.99 -15.79 -6.13
N GLU A 42 -2.53 -16.92 -6.67
CA GLU A 42 -3.42 -17.96 -7.23
C GLU A 42 -4.33 -18.60 -6.19
N GLU A 43 -3.88 -18.74 -4.93
CA GLU A 43 -4.65 -19.38 -3.86
C GLU A 43 -5.58 -18.42 -3.10
N ALA A 44 -5.61 -17.13 -3.47
CA ALA A 44 -6.47 -16.13 -2.85
C ALA A 44 -7.72 -15.87 -3.69
N ASP A 45 -8.83 -15.51 -3.03
CA ASP A 45 -9.98 -14.95 -3.73
C ASP A 45 -9.56 -13.63 -4.41
N PRO A 46 -10.01 -13.38 -5.65
CA PRO A 46 -9.59 -12.20 -6.40
C PRO A 46 -10.13 -10.91 -5.76
N SER A 47 -9.30 -9.88 -5.75
CA SER A 47 -9.59 -8.53 -5.27
C SER A 47 -10.23 -7.67 -6.35
N HIS A 48 -9.70 -7.66 -7.57
CA HIS A 48 -10.02 -6.71 -8.66
C HIS A 48 -9.86 -5.23 -8.30
N ALA A 49 -9.25 -4.87 -7.18
CA ALA A 49 -9.19 -3.48 -6.73
C ALA A 49 -8.48 -2.58 -7.76
N ILE A 50 -7.32 -3.00 -8.29
CA ILE A 50 -6.62 -2.22 -9.33
C ILE A 50 -7.33 -2.37 -10.69
N GLU A 51 -7.91 -3.52 -10.99
CA GLU A 51 -8.66 -3.73 -12.24
C GLU A 51 -9.88 -2.81 -12.34
N ASN A 52 -10.62 -2.61 -11.24
CA ASN A 52 -11.74 -1.66 -11.18
C ASN A 52 -11.30 -0.24 -11.60
N PHE A 53 -10.12 0.21 -11.14
CA PHE A 53 -9.56 1.50 -11.59
C PHE A 53 -9.17 1.48 -13.07
N ARG A 54 -8.60 0.38 -13.59
CA ARG A 54 -8.29 0.25 -15.02
C ARG A 54 -9.56 0.33 -15.88
N ILE A 55 -10.65 -0.31 -15.46
CA ILE A 55 -11.95 -0.25 -16.12
C ILE A 55 -12.52 1.17 -16.07
N ALA A 56 -12.54 1.80 -14.89
CA ALA A 56 -13.04 3.16 -14.71
C ALA A 56 -12.23 4.20 -15.53
N ALA A 57 -10.93 3.97 -15.69
CA ALA A 57 -10.04 4.79 -16.52
C ALA A 57 -10.16 4.53 -18.03
N GLY A 58 -11.01 3.59 -18.47
CA GLY A 58 -11.15 3.21 -19.88
C GLY A 58 -9.93 2.51 -20.45
N ARG A 59 -9.07 1.93 -19.59
CA ARG A 59 -7.85 1.21 -19.98
C ARG A 59 -8.07 -0.30 -20.13
N GLN A 60 -9.23 -0.80 -19.69
CA GLN A 60 -9.62 -2.20 -19.73
C GLN A 60 -11.15 -2.31 -19.86
N GLU A 61 -11.64 -3.30 -20.59
CA GLU A 61 -13.07 -3.66 -20.60
C GLU A 61 -13.36 -4.67 -19.49
N GLY A 62 -14.51 -4.56 -18.85
CA GLY A 62 -14.91 -5.47 -17.76
C GLY A 62 -16.08 -4.91 -16.96
N GLU A 63 -16.51 -5.69 -15.96
CA GLU A 63 -17.51 -5.27 -14.97
C GLU A 63 -16.84 -5.03 -13.62
N PHE A 64 -17.43 -4.14 -12.82
CA PHE A 64 -16.99 -3.93 -11.45
C PHE A 64 -17.09 -5.22 -10.63
N TYR A 65 -16.06 -5.50 -9.82
CA TYR A 65 -16.03 -6.64 -8.90
C TYR A 65 -15.64 -6.22 -7.48
N GLY A 66 -16.16 -6.95 -6.49
CA GLY A 66 -15.81 -6.79 -5.08
C GLY A 66 -16.83 -5.98 -4.29
N MET A 67 -16.38 -5.43 -3.16
CA MET A 67 -17.26 -4.70 -2.25
C MET A 67 -17.43 -3.25 -2.70
N VAL A 68 -18.54 -2.59 -2.34
CA VAL A 68 -18.79 -1.17 -2.67
C VAL A 68 -17.70 -0.20 -2.18
N PHE A 69 -16.83 -0.65 -1.28
CA PHE A 69 -15.72 0.11 -0.69
C PHE A 69 -14.33 -0.38 -1.16
N GLN A 70 -14.23 -1.17 -2.24
CA GLN A 70 -12.98 -1.78 -2.71
C GLN A 70 -11.86 -0.76 -2.94
N ASP A 71 -12.21 0.43 -3.42
CA ASP A 71 -11.29 1.55 -3.63
C ASP A 71 -10.52 1.93 -2.35
N SER A 72 -11.13 1.71 -1.18
CA SER A 72 -10.49 2.00 0.11
C SER A 72 -9.29 1.10 0.40
N ASP A 73 -9.20 -0.08 -0.21
CA ASP A 73 -8.07 -0.99 0.00
C ASP A 73 -6.82 -0.48 -0.73
N VAL A 74 -6.98 0.09 -1.93
CA VAL A 74 -5.90 0.78 -2.65
C VAL A 74 -5.47 2.03 -1.88
N ALA A 75 -6.43 2.82 -1.37
CA ALA A 75 -6.11 4.03 -0.61
C ALA A 75 -5.33 3.73 0.69
N LYS A 76 -5.72 2.68 1.43
CA LYS A 76 -5.01 2.25 2.65
C LYS A 76 -3.62 1.69 2.33
N TRP A 77 -3.49 0.99 1.20
CA TRP A 77 -2.18 0.51 0.74
C TRP A 77 -1.25 1.68 0.42
N LEU A 78 -1.73 2.69 -0.32
CA LEU A 78 -0.96 3.92 -0.60
C LEU A 78 -0.58 4.66 0.68
N GLU A 79 -1.48 4.75 1.66
CA GLU A 79 -1.18 5.34 2.96
C GLU A 79 -0.03 4.58 3.67
N ALA A 80 -0.11 3.24 3.73
CA ALA A 80 0.95 2.43 4.33
C ALA A 80 2.29 2.58 3.60
N VAL A 81 2.28 2.69 2.27
CA VAL A 81 3.46 2.97 1.46
C VAL A 81 4.07 4.32 1.82
N ALA A 82 3.27 5.39 1.91
CA ALA A 82 3.74 6.71 2.30
C ALA A 82 4.45 6.70 3.66
N TRP A 83 3.85 6.03 4.66
CA TRP A 83 4.48 5.86 5.97
C TRP A 83 5.78 5.05 5.91
N SER A 84 5.81 3.98 5.10
CA SER A 84 7.01 3.15 4.90
C SER A 84 8.17 3.95 4.28
N LEU A 85 7.89 4.73 3.24
CA LEU A 85 8.87 5.55 2.52
C LEU A 85 9.48 6.66 3.40
N CYS A 86 8.70 7.21 4.34
CA CYS A 86 9.22 8.15 5.34
C CYS A 86 10.34 7.53 6.17
N GLN A 87 10.21 6.25 6.54
CA GLN A 87 11.16 5.53 7.39
C GLN A 87 12.36 4.99 6.59
N LYS A 88 12.12 4.50 5.38
CA LYS A 88 13.14 3.92 4.50
C LYS A 88 12.76 4.19 3.04
N PRO A 89 13.47 5.10 2.36
CA PRO A 89 13.27 5.34 0.93
C PRO A 89 13.44 4.05 0.12
N ASP A 90 12.55 3.86 -0.86
CA ASP A 90 12.54 2.72 -1.77
C ASP A 90 11.98 3.20 -3.12
N ALA A 91 12.87 3.37 -4.10
CA ALA A 91 12.52 3.98 -5.38
C ALA A 91 11.56 3.12 -6.23
N GLU A 92 11.61 1.80 -6.09
CA GLU A 92 10.70 0.92 -6.84
C GLU A 92 9.30 0.96 -6.23
N LEU A 93 9.21 0.97 -4.90
CA LEU A 93 7.93 1.11 -4.21
C LEU A 93 7.30 2.50 -4.43
N GLU A 94 8.11 3.55 -4.40
CA GLU A 94 7.68 4.93 -4.69
C GLU A 94 7.14 5.04 -6.12
N LYS A 95 7.89 4.52 -7.11
CA LYS A 95 7.42 4.45 -8.49
C LYS A 95 6.10 3.68 -8.63
N THR A 96 5.95 2.57 -7.91
CA THR A 96 4.70 1.78 -7.93
C THR A 96 3.53 2.58 -7.37
N ALA A 97 3.75 3.46 -6.39
CA ALA A 97 2.71 4.32 -5.84
C ALA A 97 2.35 5.52 -6.74
N ASP A 98 3.30 5.98 -7.57
CA ASP A 98 3.10 7.09 -8.52
C ASP A 98 2.30 6.68 -9.78
N GLU A 99 2.28 5.40 -10.14
CA GLU A 99 1.64 4.84 -11.36
C GLU A 99 0.15 4.51 -11.20
#